data_AF-A0A3A4WPQ1-F1
#
_entry.id   AF-A0A3A4WPQ1-F1
#
_cell.length_a   1.000
_cell.length_b   1.000
_cell.length_c   1.000
_cell.angle_alpha   90.00
_cell.angle_beta   90.00
_cell.angle_gamma   90.00
#
_symmetry.space_group_name_H-M   'P 1'
#
loop_
_entity.id
_entity.type
_entity.pdbx_description
1 polymer ?
#
loop_
_entity_poly.entity_id
_entity_poly.type
_entity_poly.pdbx_seq_one_letter_code
_entity_poly.pdbx_strand_id
1 'polypeptide(L)'
;MKRWSFLALLLIAILAALPAQIQAQTVTYAAGADPDSLDPANAESNPSEAINRMIYENLVKFDPKLNLVPGLAEKWEQAKDGMSWTFFLRKGVKFHDGTP
;
A
#
# COMPACT_ATOMS: atom_id res chain seq x y z
N MET A 1 22.89 -43.01 -21.61
CA MET A 1 22.16 -41.95 -22.35
C MET A 1 20.86 -41.51 -21.69
N LYS A 2 19.97 -42.42 -21.22
CA LYS A 2 18.65 -42.02 -20.66
C LYS A 2 18.71 -41.25 -19.32
N ARG A 3 19.72 -41.49 -18.46
CA ARG A 3 19.87 -40.81 -17.15
C ARG A 3 20.15 -39.30 -17.26
N TRP A 4 20.92 -38.89 -18.27
CA TRP A 4 21.19 -37.46 -18.51
C TRP A 4 20.01 -36.72 -19.13
N SER A 5 19.20 -37.41 -19.94
CA SER A 5 17.95 -36.86 -20.47
C SER A 5 16.92 -36.55 -19.37
N PHE A 6 16.82 -37.41 -18.35
CA PHE A 6 15.96 -37.16 -17.19
C PHE A 6 16.44 -35.98 -16.33
N LEU A 7 17.75 -35.87 -16.10
CA LEU A 7 18.34 -34.74 -15.36
C LEU A 7 18.15 -33.41 -16.10
N ALA A 8 18.29 -33.40 -17.43
CA ALA A 8 18.06 -32.22 -18.26
C ALA A 8 16.59 -31.76 -18.22
N LEU A 9 15.64 -32.69 -18.30
CA LEU A 9 14.20 -32.39 -18.18
C LEU A 9 13.83 -31.86 -16.79
N LEU A 10 14.43 -32.41 -15.73
CA LEU A 10 14.20 -31.96 -14.36
C LEU A 10 14.75 -30.54 -14.14
N LEU A 11 15.90 -30.24 -14.73
CA LEU A 11 16.50 -28.89 -14.67
C LEU A 11 15.63 -27.85 -15.40
N ILE A 12 15.08 -28.19 -16.58
CA ILE A 12 14.17 -27.31 -17.33
C ILE A 12 12.88 -27.04 -16.54
N ALA A 13 12.32 -28.06 -15.88
CA ALA A 13 11.13 -27.90 -15.04
C ALA A 13 11.39 -26.99 -13.82
N ILE A 14 12.58 -27.05 -13.22
CA ILE A 14 12.97 -26.16 -12.11
C ILE A 14 13.15 -24.71 -12.58
N LEU A 15 13.78 -24.49 -13.74
CA LEU A 15 13.91 -23.13 -14.28
C LEU A 15 12.55 -22.53 -14.69
N ALA A 16 11.62 -23.33 -15.19
CA ALA A 16 10.27 -22.88 -15.55
C ALA A 16 9.37 -22.59 -14.33
N ALA A 17 9.73 -23.09 -13.15
CA ALA A 17 9.00 -22.87 -11.90
C ALA A 17 9.55 -21.69 -11.08
N LEU A 18 10.56 -20.98 -11.58
CA LEU A 18 11.03 -19.77 -10.91
C LEU A 18 9.93 -18.70 -10.99
N PRO A 19 9.51 -18.12 -9.86
CA PRO A 19 8.54 -17.04 -9.87
C PRO A 19 9.09 -15.91 -10.75
N ALA A 20 8.29 -15.46 -11.72
CA ALA A 20 8.66 -14.33 -12.55
C ALA A 20 9.04 -13.16 -11.64
N GLN A 21 10.22 -12.57 -11.87
CA GLN A 21 10.62 -11.38 -11.13
C GLN A 21 9.63 -10.26 -11.47
N ILE A 22 8.82 -9.87 -10.49
CA ILE A 22 7.99 -8.67 -10.58
C ILE A 22 8.97 -7.49 -10.59
N GLN A 23 9.15 -6.89 -11.76
CA GLN A 23 9.93 -5.66 -11.89
C GLN A 23 9.09 -4.49 -11.39
N ALA A 24 9.72 -3.58 -10.66
CA ALA A 24 9.10 -2.33 -10.26
C ALA A 24 8.63 -1.57 -11.51
N GLN A 25 7.39 -1.09 -11.49
CA GLN A 25 6.82 -0.29 -12.57
C GLN A 25 6.75 1.17 -12.15
N THR A 26 7.23 2.05 -13.04
CA THR A 26 7.04 3.48 -12.89
C THR A 26 5.71 3.87 -13.51
N VAL A 27 4.86 4.53 -12.73
CA VAL A 27 3.62 5.13 -13.22
C VAL A 27 3.81 6.64 -13.25
N THR A 28 3.59 7.24 -14.41
CA THR A 28 3.50 8.70 -14.56
C THR A 28 2.04 9.09 -14.62
N TYR A 29 1.63 10.03 -13.76
CA TYR A 29 0.28 10.58 -13.76
C TYR A 29 0.35 12.10 -13.89
N ALA A 30 -0.70 12.70 -14.48
CA ALA A 30 -0.83 14.15 -14.57
C ALA A 30 -1.57 14.68 -13.34
N ALA A 31 -0.90 15.45 -12.48
CA ALA A 31 -1.47 15.98 -11.24
C ALA A 31 -2.51 17.11 -11.46
N GLY A 32 -2.63 17.65 -12.68
CA GLY A 32 -3.61 18.67 -13.05
C GLY A 32 -3.19 20.10 -12.71
N ALA A 33 -2.53 20.31 -11.57
CA ALA A 33 -1.87 21.56 -11.19
C ALA A 33 -0.74 21.28 -10.17
N ASP A 34 0.03 22.30 -9.83
CA ASP A 34 1.01 22.20 -8.75
C ASP A 34 0.29 22.11 -7.38
N PRO A 35 0.83 21.31 -6.42
CA PRO A 35 0.30 21.27 -5.06
C PRO A 35 0.52 22.62 -4.34
N ASP A 36 -0.45 23.02 -3.52
CA ASP A 36 -0.36 24.19 -2.66
C ASP A 36 0.46 23.91 -1.39
N SER A 37 0.39 22.68 -0.87
CA SER A 37 1.22 22.23 0.26
C SER A 37 1.45 20.72 0.22
N LEU A 38 2.59 20.27 0.76
CA LEU A 38 2.86 18.86 1.07
C LEU A 38 2.66 18.53 2.56
N ASP A 39 2.40 19.55 3.38
CA ASP A 39 1.95 19.34 4.74
C ASP A 39 0.42 19.13 4.73
N PRO A 40 -0.09 17.95 5.12
CA PRO A 40 -1.51 17.65 5.08
C PRO A 40 -2.34 18.55 6.00
N ALA A 41 -1.76 19.20 7.01
CA ALA A 41 -2.46 20.17 7.84
C ALA A 41 -2.74 21.51 7.12
N ASN A 42 -2.01 21.78 6.04
CA ASN A 42 -2.04 23.03 5.28
C ASN A 42 -2.43 22.83 3.80
N ALA A 43 -2.85 21.63 3.42
CA ALA A 43 -3.25 21.30 2.05
C ALA A 43 -4.76 21.47 1.87
N GLU A 44 -5.17 22.32 0.93
CA GLU A 44 -6.60 22.58 0.63
C GLU A 44 -6.99 22.16 -0.79
N SER A 45 -6.02 21.87 -1.65
CA SER A 45 -6.22 21.51 -3.05
C SER A 45 -6.27 20.00 -3.31
N ASN A 46 -7.02 19.58 -4.35
CA ASN A 46 -7.07 18.18 -4.79
C ASN A 46 -5.68 17.63 -5.24
N PRO A 47 -4.84 18.38 -5.99
CA PRO A 47 -3.49 17.91 -6.33
C PRO A 47 -2.63 17.61 -5.10
N SER A 48 -2.69 18.46 -4.08
CA SER A 48 -2.00 18.21 -2.81
C SER A 48 -2.55 16.99 -2.09
N GLU A 49 -3.87 16.81 -2.06
CA GLU A 49 -4.48 15.64 -1.45
C GLU A 49 -4.05 14.33 -2.15
N ALA A 50 -4.01 14.34 -3.48
CA ALA A 50 -3.54 13.21 -4.29
C ALA A 50 -2.08 12.84 -3.98
N ILE A 51 -1.19 13.84 -3.87
CA ILE A 51 0.22 13.61 -3.52
C ILE A 51 0.35 13.17 -2.05
N ASN A 52 -0.38 13.79 -1.13
CA ASN A 52 -0.35 13.44 0.29
C ASN A 52 -0.79 12.01 0.54
N ARG A 53 -1.78 11.49 -0.21
CA ARG A 53 -2.19 10.08 -0.17
C ARG A 53 -1.07 9.10 -0.59
N MET A 54 -0.03 9.57 -1.27
CA MET A 54 1.16 8.76 -1.61
C MET A 54 2.23 8.80 -0.50
N ILE A 55 2.24 9.84 0.33
CA ILE A 55 3.27 10.09 1.36
C ILE A 55 2.81 9.61 2.74
N TYR A 56 1.54 9.82 3.07
CA TYR A 56 0.92 9.60 4.38
C TYR A 56 -0.16 8.51 4.32
N GLU A 57 -0.38 7.81 5.42
CA GLU A 57 -1.46 6.80 5.55
C GLU A 57 -2.47 7.21 6.63
N ASN A 58 -3.76 7.17 6.29
CA ASN A 58 -4.85 7.45 7.23
C ASN A 58 -5.21 6.22 8.10
N LEU A 59 -5.94 6.44 9.20
CA LEU A 59 -6.49 5.36 10.03
C LEU A 59 -7.41 4.41 9.25
N VAL A 60 -8.26 4.99 8.40
CA VAL A 60 -9.19 4.30 7.51
C VAL A 60 -9.13 4.92 6.12
N LYS A 61 -9.55 4.20 5.09
CA LYS A 61 -9.58 4.69 3.71
C LYS A 61 -10.85 4.27 2.98
N PHE A 62 -11.07 4.82 1.80
CA PHE A 62 -12.14 4.40 0.91
C PHE A 62 -11.63 3.38 -0.11
N ASP A 63 -12.43 2.34 -0.36
CA ASP A 63 -12.23 1.47 -1.52
C ASP A 63 -12.77 2.15 -2.81
N PRO A 64 -12.56 1.57 -4.01
CA PRO A 64 -13.07 2.14 -5.26
C PRO A 64 -14.61 2.26 -5.33
N LYS A 65 -15.34 1.62 -4.43
CA LYS A 65 -16.80 1.69 -4.30
C LYS A 65 -17.24 2.65 -3.19
N LEU A 66 -16.29 3.40 -2.61
CA LEU A 66 -16.50 4.35 -1.52
C LEU A 66 -16.95 3.72 -0.19
N ASN A 67 -16.65 2.43 0.02
CA ASN A 67 -16.81 1.83 1.35
C ASN A 67 -15.62 2.21 2.23
N LEU A 68 -15.88 2.45 3.51
CA LEU A 68 -14.83 2.57 4.51
C LEU A 68 -14.17 1.21 4.74
N VAL A 69 -12.86 1.15 4.57
CA VAL A 69 -12.04 -0.05 4.75
C VAL A 69 -10.81 0.25 5.62
N PRO A 70 -10.17 -0.79 6.19
CA PRO A 70 -8.94 -0.62 6.97
C PRO A 70 -7.83 0.15 6.24
N GLY A 71 -7.25 1.11 6.96
CA GLY A 71 -6.00 1.79 6.64
C GLY A 71 -4.94 1.37 7.65
N LEU A 72 -4.31 2.33 8.31
CA LEU A 72 -3.37 2.07 9.43
C LEU A 72 -4.04 1.31 10.60
N ALA A 73 -5.33 1.54 10.83
CA ALA A 73 -6.13 0.78 11.78
C ALA A 73 -6.74 -0.46 11.12
N GLU A 74 -6.50 -1.64 11.72
CA GLU A 74 -7.05 -2.93 11.26
C GLU A 74 -8.54 -3.06 11.57
N LYS A 75 -8.96 -2.47 12.69
CA LYS A 75 -10.35 -2.38 13.13
C LYS A 75 -10.55 -1.15 14.01
N TRP A 76 -11.81 -0.79 14.20
CA TRP A 76 -12.21 0.29 15.10
C TRP A 76 -13.56 -0.02 15.73
N GLU A 77 -13.76 0.52 16.93
CA GLU A 77 -14.97 0.31 17.73
C GLU A 77 -15.52 1.67 18.18
N GLN A 78 -16.80 1.89 17.94
CA GLN A 78 -17.52 3.07 18.45
C GLN A 78 -18.12 2.76 19.82
N ALA A 79 -17.94 3.65 20.79
CA ALA A 79 -18.60 3.54 22.07
C ALA A 79 -20.13 3.69 21.94
N LYS A 80 -20.87 3.14 22.91
CA LYS A 80 -22.34 3.17 22.89
C LYS A 80 -22.94 4.57 22.88
N ASP A 81 -22.24 5.54 23.46
CA ASP A 81 -22.64 6.96 23.48
C ASP A 81 -22.30 7.69 22.17
N GLY A 82 -21.55 7.06 21.26
CA GLY A 82 -21.12 7.63 19.99
C GLY A 82 -19.99 8.67 20.10
N MET A 83 -19.52 8.99 21.32
CA MET A 83 -18.60 10.10 21.58
C MET A 83 -17.13 9.66 21.63
N SER A 84 -16.87 8.35 21.67
CA SER A 84 -15.54 7.78 21.69
C SER A 84 -15.36 6.73 20.61
N TRP A 85 -14.18 6.73 19.98
CA TRP A 85 -13.75 5.72 19.03
C TRP A 85 -12.41 5.15 19.44
N THR A 86 -12.29 3.82 19.42
CA THR A 86 -11.04 3.11 19.66
C THR A 86 -10.55 2.51 18.36
N PHE A 87 -9.34 2.86 17.94
CA PHE A 87 -8.69 2.33 16.73
C PHE A 87 -7.58 1.37 17.12
N PHE A 88 -7.56 0.20 16.48
CA PHE A 88 -6.56 -0.84 16.71
C PHE A 88 -5.55 -0.82 15.56
N LEU A 89 -4.36 -0.27 15.81
CA LEU A 89 -3.34 -0.08 14.77
C LEU A 89 -2.59 -1.37 14.46
N ARG A 90 -2.19 -1.53 13.19
CA ARG A 90 -1.26 -2.58 12.75
C ARG A 90 0.02 -2.54 13.58
N LYS A 91 0.59 -3.71 13.85
CA LYS A 91 1.87 -3.82 14.57
C LYS A 91 3.06 -3.65 13.63
N GLY A 92 4.14 -3.06 14.14
CA GLY A 92 5.41 -2.95 13.42
C GLY A 92 5.41 -1.94 12.27
N VAL A 93 4.40 -1.05 12.21
CA VAL A 93 4.41 0.11 11.32
C VAL A 93 5.53 1.06 11.72
N LYS A 94 6.08 1.78 10.73
CA LYS A 94 7.19 2.71 10.90
C LYS A 94 7.01 3.88 9.95
N PHE A 95 7.56 5.03 10.35
CA PHE A 95 7.79 6.15 9.47
C PHE A 95 8.94 5.87 8.49
N HIS A 96 9.07 6.74 7.48
CA HIS A 96 10.09 6.61 6.43
C HIS A 96 11.53 6.64 6.96
N ASP A 97 11.77 7.22 8.13
CA ASP A 97 13.07 7.23 8.82
C ASP A 97 13.32 5.99 9.70
N GLY A 98 12.34 5.09 9.81
CA GLY A 98 12.42 3.85 10.57
C GLY A 98 11.95 3.95 12.02
N THR A 99 11.52 5.12 12.50
CA THR A 99 10.87 5.27 13.81
C THR A 99 9.48 4.62 13.81
N PRO A 100 8.98 4.06 14.93
CA PRO A 100 7.64 3.46 15.00
C PRO A 100 6.50 4.46 14.91
#